data_AF-A0A7D4BEM8-F1
#
_entry.id   AF-A0A7D4BEM8-F1
#
_cell.length_a   1.000
_cell.length_b   1.000
_cell.length_c   1.000
_cell.angle_alpha   90.00
_cell.angle_beta   90.00
_cell.angle_gamma   90.00
#
_symmetry.space_group_name_H-M   'P 1'
#
loop_
_entity.id
_entity.type
_entity.pdbx_description
1 polymer ?
#
loop_
_entity_poly.entity_id
_entity_poly.type
_entity_poly.pdbx_seq_one_letter_code
_entity_poly.pdbx_strand_id
1 'polypeptide(L)'
;MDYPTTPAIADRYTHLLKPQWDLIHNPISTTGLFDGMEEGAMGMPCKGWFDDCDNVIGILDTIRSARIQGKKVRVRGKINEVPITLTAKYIRIGGTDYKQIRLISHKKKPEYTYNPSDYEEYNQQVLNADGTIDWQKGFVYREDGQEVFKILVDDESSKIGKLKDYLFGKKYDEIKGIFKNNSVLTPDEIKNVREQIEMLKDNEQKKELYLELQEKVPYHNQRNNDQEQYISDRMCNLTSEAMCLEYLGISCPTADMQFEDYLEQLRKDNNYGDRTTQAARQKVAKHLGACYDKKDYGGKFSDEKEKLKDFILPKLQSGCAVMLSIWPACKGHLVRVQK
;
A
#
# COMPACT_ATOMS: atom_id res chain seq x y z
N MET A 1 43.16 -55.64 -4.29
CA MET A 1 43.34 -54.28 -4.82
C MET A 1 42.12 -53.95 -5.67
N ASP A 2 40.92 -53.95 -5.10
CA ASP A 2 40.35 -53.00 -4.11
C ASP A 2 39.72 -51.77 -4.79
N TYR A 3 38.39 -51.78 -4.69
CA TYR A 3 37.33 -50.78 -4.89
C TYR A 3 37.69 -49.29 -4.55
N PRO A 4 36.85 -48.26 -4.90
CA PRO A 4 35.39 -48.37 -5.13
C PRO A 4 34.72 -47.55 -6.25
N THR A 5 33.55 -48.09 -6.64
CA THR A 5 32.34 -47.44 -7.15
C THR A 5 31.66 -46.51 -6.12
N THR A 6 31.28 -45.28 -6.49
CA THR A 6 30.11 -44.53 -5.96
C THR A 6 29.86 -43.23 -6.78
N PRO A 7 28.68 -42.55 -6.69
CA PRO A 7 27.61 -42.64 -7.69
C PRO A 7 27.35 -41.33 -8.46
N ALA A 8 26.53 -41.46 -9.51
CA ALA A 8 25.89 -40.34 -10.20
C ALA A 8 25.13 -39.44 -9.21
N ILE A 9 25.58 -38.18 -9.10
CA ILE A 9 24.81 -37.13 -8.46
C ILE A 9 23.81 -36.62 -9.51
N ALA A 10 22.56 -37.02 -9.32
CA ALA A 10 21.43 -36.51 -10.08
C ALA A 10 21.34 -34.98 -9.98
N ASP A 11 21.05 -34.36 -11.12
CA ASP A 11 20.66 -32.97 -11.29
C ASP A 11 19.74 -32.50 -10.14
N ARG A 12 20.25 -31.56 -9.33
CA ARG A 12 19.41 -30.63 -8.57
C ARG A 12 19.45 -29.27 -9.25
N TYR A 13 18.94 -29.20 -10.47
CA TYR A 13 18.49 -27.92 -10.99
C TYR A 13 17.14 -27.61 -10.35
N THR A 14 17.11 -26.53 -9.57
CA THR A 14 15.90 -25.83 -9.15
C THR A 14 15.20 -25.29 -10.39
N HIS A 15 14.46 -26.15 -11.10
CA HIS A 15 13.65 -25.74 -12.22
C HIS A 15 12.40 -25.06 -11.69
N LEU A 16 12.44 -23.73 -11.66
CA LEU A 16 11.23 -22.92 -11.61
C LEU A 16 10.30 -23.39 -12.74
N LEU A 17 9.04 -23.67 -12.40
CA LEU A 17 8.04 -24.05 -13.39
C LEU A 17 7.88 -22.91 -14.40
N LYS A 18 7.64 -23.23 -15.68
CA LYS A 18 7.54 -22.24 -16.76
C LYS A 18 6.68 -20.99 -16.41
N PRO A 19 5.53 -21.10 -15.70
CA PRO A 19 4.77 -19.93 -15.27
C PRO A 19 5.51 -19.00 -14.28
N GLN A 20 6.37 -19.56 -13.42
CA GLN A 20 7.23 -18.80 -12.50
C GLN A 20 8.34 -18.08 -13.26
N TRP A 21 8.82 -18.69 -14.35
CA TRP A 21 9.78 -18.09 -15.27
C TRP A 21 9.16 -16.94 -16.08
N ASP A 22 7.94 -17.13 -16.57
CA ASP A 22 7.19 -16.17 -17.38
C ASP A 22 6.78 -14.92 -16.55
N LEU A 23 6.50 -15.07 -15.25
CA LEU A 23 6.15 -13.96 -14.34
C LEU A 23 7.33 -13.02 -14.03
N ILE A 24 8.57 -13.55 -14.03
CA ILE A 24 9.78 -12.79 -13.72
C ILE A 24 10.26 -11.98 -14.94
N HIS A 25 9.99 -12.46 -16.17
CA HIS A 25 10.63 -11.94 -17.37
C HIS A 25 9.72 -11.17 -18.34
N ASN A 26 8.39 -11.16 -18.15
CA ASN A 26 7.49 -10.37 -18.99
C ASN A 26 6.26 -9.82 -18.24
N PRO A 27 6.32 -8.58 -17.67
CA PRO A 27 5.25 -8.03 -16.85
C PRO A 27 4.04 -7.49 -17.63
N ILE A 28 3.94 -7.75 -18.94
CA ILE A 28 2.74 -7.46 -19.75
C ILE A 28 2.30 -8.75 -20.45
N SER A 29 1.60 -9.61 -19.73
CA SER A 29 0.70 -10.58 -20.38
C SER A 29 -0.64 -10.60 -19.62
N THR A 30 -1.56 -9.84 -20.20
CA THR A 30 -2.99 -10.09 -20.14
C THR A 30 -3.28 -11.53 -20.52
N THR A 31 -3.85 -12.31 -19.60
CA THR A 31 -4.63 -13.51 -19.96
C THR A 31 -5.96 -13.42 -19.24
N GLY A 32 -7.03 -13.60 -20.01
CA GLY A 32 -8.40 -13.45 -19.56
C GLY A 32 -8.70 -14.43 -18.44
N LEU A 33 -8.97 -13.89 -17.26
CA LEU A 33 -9.33 -14.62 -16.03
C LEU A 33 -10.57 -15.53 -16.22
N PHE A 34 -11.27 -15.43 -17.36
CA PHE A 34 -12.48 -16.17 -17.71
C PHE A 34 -12.62 -16.51 -19.21
N ASP A 35 -11.59 -16.28 -20.04
CA ASP A 35 -11.72 -16.41 -21.51
C ASP A 35 -11.61 -17.87 -22.03
N GLY A 36 -11.59 -18.86 -21.13
CA GLY A 36 -11.52 -20.29 -21.45
C GLY A 36 -12.86 -21.03 -21.35
N MET A 37 -13.99 -20.34 -21.19
CA MET A 37 -15.30 -20.96 -20.95
C MET A 37 -16.31 -20.58 -22.04
N GLU A 38 -16.03 -20.94 -23.30
CA GLU A 38 -17.07 -21.06 -24.34
C GLU A 38 -16.61 -22.01 -25.46
N GLU A 39 -17.54 -22.82 -25.96
CA GLU A 39 -17.34 -24.08 -26.68
C GLU A 39 -16.67 -23.98 -28.07
N GLY A 40 -15.76 -24.93 -28.34
CA GLY A 40 -15.57 -25.51 -29.68
C GLY A 40 -14.43 -24.97 -30.57
N ALA A 41 -13.20 -25.49 -30.41
CA ALA A 41 -12.42 -26.17 -31.46
C ALA A 41 -10.93 -26.40 -31.08
N MET A 42 -10.52 -27.67 -31.14
CA MET A 42 -9.14 -28.22 -31.26
C MET A 42 -8.16 -28.11 -30.07
N GLY A 43 -8.41 -28.93 -29.04
CA GLY A 43 -7.64 -30.14 -28.74
C GLY A 43 -6.15 -30.05 -28.37
N MET A 44 -5.86 -30.15 -27.07
CA MET A 44 -4.83 -31.03 -26.50
C MET A 44 -5.14 -31.33 -25.01
N PRO A 45 -4.58 -32.41 -24.44
CA PRO A 45 -5.35 -33.54 -23.92
C PRO A 45 -5.86 -33.31 -22.50
N CYS A 46 -7.17 -33.41 -22.37
CA CYS A 46 -7.86 -33.62 -21.11
C CYS A 46 -7.36 -34.95 -20.51
N LYS A 47 -6.59 -34.88 -19.43
CA LYS A 47 -6.39 -35.98 -18.48
C LYS A 47 -6.74 -35.48 -17.08
N GLY A 48 -7.95 -35.81 -16.63
CA GLY A 48 -8.32 -35.82 -15.21
C GLY A 48 -9.31 -34.74 -14.76
N TRP A 49 -10.58 -34.94 -15.09
CA TRP A 49 -11.86 -34.60 -14.45
C TRP A 49 -11.99 -33.87 -13.06
N PHE A 50 -11.01 -33.29 -12.39
CA PHE A 50 -11.25 -32.50 -11.18
C PHE A 50 -10.11 -31.50 -10.95
N ASP A 51 -10.34 -30.20 -11.13
CA ASP A 51 -10.19 -29.24 -10.02
C ASP A 51 -10.45 -27.79 -10.45
N ASP A 52 -11.62 -27.27 -10.10
CA ASP A 52 -11.84 -25.82 -9.95
C ASP A 52 -10.89 -25.20 -8.90
N CYS A 53 -10.26 -26.04 -8.07
CA CYS A 53 -9.28 -25.65 -7.06
C CYS A 53 -8.06 -24.93 -7.64
N ASP A 54 -7.49 -25.39 -8.76
CA ASP A 54 -6.31 -24.75 -9.36
C ASP A 54 -6.61 -23.32 -9.83
N ASN A 55 -7.82 -23.10 -10.35
CA ASN A 55 -8.29 -21.78 -10.75
C ASN A 55 -8.48 -20.85 -9.54
N VAL A 56 -9.04 -21.36 -8.43
CA VAL A 56 -9.23 -20.57 -7.20
C VAL A 56 -7.90 -20.21 -6.56
N ILE A 57 -6.94 -21.15 -6.46
CA ILE A 57 -5.58 -20.86 -5.95
C ILE A 57 -4.93 -19.80 -6.82
N GLY A 58 -4.93 -19.99 -8.14
CA GLY A 58 -4.32 -19.05 -9.08
C GLY A 58 -4.89 -17.64 -8.96
N ILE A 59 -6.21 -17.51 -8.78
CA ILE A 59 -6.85 -16.19 -8.59
C ILE A 59 -6.45 -15.58 -7.25
N LEU A 60 -6.49 -16.34 -6.15
CA LEU A 60 -6.12 -15.83 -4.82
C LEU A 60 -4.64 -15.45 -4.75
N ASP A 61 -3.77 -16.22 -5.39
CA ASP A 61 -2.35 -15.91 -5.54
C ASP A 61 -2.12 -14.71 -6.44
N THR A 62 -2.94 -14.51 -7.47
CA THR A 62 -2.91 -13.31 -8.30
C THR A 62 -3.29 -12.08 -7.48
N ILE A 63 -4.33 -12.16 -6.65
CA ILE A 63 -4.73 -11.05 -5.75
C ILE A 63 -3.61 -10.74 -4.77
N ARG A 64 -3.05 -11.76 -4.10
CA ARG A 64 -1.93 -11.61 -3.18
C ARG A 64 -0.70 -11.03 -3.88
N SER A 65 -0.35 -11.52 -5.07
CA SER A 65 0.84 -11.09 -5.81
C SER A 65 0.66 -9.69 -6.38
N ALA A 66 -0.52 -9.34 -6.88
CA ALA A 66 -0.85 -7.99 -7.33
C ALA A 66 -0.74 -7.00 -6.17
N ARG A 67 -1.23 -7.37 -4.98
CA ARG A 67 -1.04 -6.59 -3.75
C ARG A 67 0.45 -6.40 -3.43
N ILE A 68 1.24 -7.48 -3.42
CA ILE A 68 2.70 -7.44 -3.17
C ILE A 68 3.44 -6.57 -4.18
N GLN A 69 2.95 -6.51 -5.41
CA GLN A 69 3.54 -5.72 -6.49
C GLN A 69 2.93 -4.32 -6.62
N GLY A 70 1.98 -3.92 -5.76
CA GLY A 70 1.35 -2.60 -5.79
C GLY A 70 0.56 -2.36 -7.07
N LYS A 71 0.16 -3.44 -7.73
CA LYS A 71 -0.57 -3.43 -8.99
C LYS A 71 -2.04 -3.61 -8.70
N LYS A 72 -2.86 -2.91 -9.48
CA LYS A 72 -4.29 -3.18 -9.52
C LYS A 72 -4.55 -4.50 -10.22
N VAL A 73 -5.52 -5.26 -9.75
CA VAL A 73 -6.00 -6.47 -10.43
C VAL A 73 -6.96 -6.04 -11.51
N ARG A 74 -6.69 -6.50 -12.74
CA ARG A 74 -7.57 -6.30 -13.89
C ARG A 74 -8.32 -7.58 -14.17
N VAL A 75 -9.64 -7.49 -14.13
CA VAL A 75 -10.54 -8.58 -14.51
C VAL A 75 -11.15 -8.24 -15.86
N ARG A 76 -10.83 -9.03 -16.88
CA ARG A 76 -11.36 -8.91 -18.24
C ARG A 76 -12.29 -10.07 -18.57
N GLY A 77 -13.24 -9.83 -19.45
CA GLY A 77 -14.05 -10.86 -20.10
C GLY A 77 -15.43 -10.35 -20.48
N LYS A 78 -16.30 -11.23 -20.98
CA LYS A 78 -17.65 -10.88 -21.38
C LYS A 78 -18.50 -10.42 -20.18
N ILE A 79 -19.44 -9.51 -20.46
CA ILE A 79 -20.48 -9.09 -19.52
C ILE A 79 -21.39 -10.30 -19.31
N ASN A 80 -21.70 -10.60 -18.05
CA ASN A 80 -22.53 -11.75 -17.71
C ASN A 80 -23.80 -11.27 -17.02
N GLU A 81 -24.96 -11.70 -17.52
CA GLU A 81 -26.25 -11.45 -16.86
C GLU A 81 -26.36 -12.24 -15.53
N VAL A 82 -25.65 -13.37 -15.43
CA VAL A 82 -25.60 -14.22 -14.24
C VAL A 82 -24.19 -14.21 -13.64
N PRO A 83 -24.02 -14.13 -12.31
CA PRO A 83 -22.71 -14.19 -11.67
C PRO A 83 -21.98 -15.51 -11.95
N ILE A 84 -20.71 -15.44 -12.31
CA ILE A 84 -19.84 -16.62 -12.40
C ILE A 84 -19.39 -17.00 -11.00
N THR A 85 -19.53 -18.27 -10.63
CA THR A 85 -19.05 -18.81 -9.37
C THR A 85 -18.02 -19.91 -9.62
N LEU A 86 -16.82 -19.75 -9.07
CA LEU A 86 -15.79 -20.79 -9.00
C LEU A 86 -15.73 -21.33 -7.58
N THR A 87 -15.67 -22.65 -7.42
CA THR A 87 -15.71 -23.29 -6.10
C THR A 87 -14.56 -24.26 -5.93
N ALA A 88 -13.73 -24.05 -4.91
CA ALA A 88 -12.71 -25.00 -4.51
C ALA A 88 -13.13 -25.69 -3.22
N LYS A 89 -12.96 -27.01 -3.13
CA LYS A 89 -13.28 -27.80 -1.93
C LYS A 89 -12.03 -28.48 -1.41
N TYR A 90 -11.91 -28.60 -0.09
CA TYR A 90 -10.79 -29.26 0.60
C TYR A 90 -9.41 -28.76 0.16
N ILE A 91 -9.27 -27.45 0.07
CA ILE A 91 -8.11 -26.76 -0.50
C ILE A 91 -7.17 -26.26 0.59
N ARG A 92 -5.85 -26.31 0.35
CA ARG A 92 -4.85 -25.77 1.27
C ARG A 92 -4.31 -24.43 0.77
N ILE A 93 -4.50 -23.36 1.54
CA ILE A 93 -4.04 -22.00 1.21
C ILE A 93 -3.29 -21.43 2.40
N GLY A 94 -2.09 -20.91 2.17
CA GLY A 94 -1.26 -20.31 3.23
C GLY A 94 -0.97 -21.27 4.39
N GLY A 95 -0.90 -22.59 4.12
CA GLY A 95 -0.70 -23.61 5.15
C GLY A 95 -1.95 -23.95 5.98
N THR A 96 -3.12 -23.43 5.62
CA THR A 96 -4.41 -23.75 6.26
C THR A 96 -5.28 -24.55 5.31
N ASP A 97 -5.92 -25.61 5.80
CA ASP A 97 -6.87 -26.42 5.03
C ASP A 97 -8.29 -25.84 5.17
N TYR A 98 -8.95 -25.58 4.05
CA TYR A 98 -10.31 -25.01 3.95
C TYR A 98 -11.27 -26.04 3.37
N LYS A 99 -12.45 -26.19 3.99
CA LYS A 99 -13.52 -27.04 3.48
C LYS A 99 -14.00 -26.58 2.11
N GLN A 100 -14.25 -25.28 1.96
CA GLN A 100 -14.65 -24.71 0.68
C GLN A 100 -14.38 -23.20 0.61
N ILE A 101 -13.96 -22.74 -0.56
CA ILE A 101 -13.84 -21.33 -0.92
C ILE A 101 -14.59 -21.10 -2.23
N ARG A 102 -15.44 -20.07 -2.29
CA ARG A 102 -16.17 -19.65 -3.49
C ARG A 102 -15.66 -18.29 -3.95
N LEU A 103 -15.40 -18.16 -5.24
CA LEU A 103 -15.14 -16.87 -5.89
C LEU A 103 -16.33 -16.52 -6.77
N ILE A 104 -17.00 -15.40 -6.49
CA ILE A 104 -18.17 -14.97 -7.26
C ILE A 104 -17.83 -13.67 -7.98
N SER A 105 -17.95 -13.64 -9.30
CA SER A 105 -17.77 -12.42 -10.10
C SER A 105 -19.07 -12.05 -10.79
N HIS A 106 -19.47 -10.79 -10.63
CA HIS A 106 -20.63 -10.21 -11.33
C HIS A 106 -20.14 -9.12 -12.26
N LYS A 107 -20.01 -9.46 -13.54
CA LYS A 107 -19.46 -8.55 -14.55
C LYS A 107 -20.57 -7.79 -15.27
N LYS A 108 -20.70 -6.50 -14.99
CA LYS A 108 -21.59 -5.57 -15.71
C LYS A 108 -20.85 -4.70 -16.74
N LYS A 109 -19.51 -4.69 -16.69
CA LYS A 109 -18.60 -4.01 -17.63
C LYS A 109 -17.58 -5.02 -18.17
N PRO A 110 -17.01 -4.78 -19.36
CA PRO A 110 -16.02 -5.69 -19.99
C PRO A 110 -14.68 -5.72 -19.26
N GLU A 111 -14.35 -4.67 -18.50
CA GLU A 111 -13.12 -4.57 -17.73
C GLU A 111 -13.41 -3.94 -16.37
N TYR A 112 -12.92 -4.58 -15.31
CA TYR A 112 -12.87 -4.03 -13.96
C TYR A 112 -11.43 -3.93 -13.51
N THR A 113 -11.10 -2.86 -12.82
CA THR A 113 -9.80 -2.68 -12.20
C THR A 113 -9.99 -2.33 -10.74
N TYR A 114 -9.53 -3.18 -9.82
CA TYR A 114 -9.61 -2.92 -8.38
C TYR A 114 -8.24 -3.03 -7.71
N ASN A 115 -8.09 -2.31 -6.61
CA ASN A 115 -6.95 -2.48 -5.72
C ASN A 115 -7.24 -3.65 -4.78
N PRO A 116 -6.37 -4.67 -4.68
CA PRO A 116 -6.53 -5.77 -3.72
C PRO A 116 -6.74 -5.33 -2.26
N SER A 117 -6.25 -4.14 -1.87
CA SER A 117 -6.41 -3.60 -0.53
C SER A 117 -7.78 -2.99 -0.25
N ASP A 118 -8.60 -2.70 -1.27
CA ASP A 118 -9.87 -1.95 -1.14
C ASP A 118 -11.07 -2.89 -0.91
N TYR A 119 -10.87 -4.01 -0.21
CA TYR A 119 -11.94 -4.97 0.08
C TYR A 119 -12.79 -4.53 1.28
N GLU A 120 -14.05 -4.96 1.30
CA GLU A 120 -14.93 -4.89 2.45
C GLU A 120 -15.15 -6.28 3.04
N GLU A 121 -15.31 -6.37 4.36
CA GLU A 121 -15.75 -7.63 4.99
C GLU A 121 -17.20 -7.93 4.62
N TYR A 122 -17.44 -9.16 4.18
CA TYR A 122 -18.75 -9.64 3.77
C TYR A 122 -19.29 -10.62 4.79
N ASN A 123 -20.51 -10.37 5.28
CA ASN A 123 -21.22 -11.25 6.21
C ASN A 123 -22.72 -11.04 6.02
N GLN A 124 -23.35 -11.89 5.21
CA GLN A 124 -24.77 -11.77 4.86
C GLN A 124 -25.44 -13.14 4.84
N GLN A 125 -26.75 -13.13 5.12
CA GLN A 125 -27.62 -14.28 4.89
C GLN A 125 -28.31 -14.09 3.54
N VAL A 126 -28.19 -15.10 2.67
CA VAL A 126 -28.84 -15.11 1.36
C VAL A 126 -29.91 -16.19 1.35
N LEU A 127 -31.15 -15.82 1.07
CA LEU A 127 -32.23 -16.78 0.86
C LEU A 127 -32.16 -17.28 -0.58
N ASN A 128 -31.92 -18.58 -0.73
CA ASN A 128 -31.90 -19.24 -2.03
C ASN A 128 -33.32 -19.47 -2.54
N ALA A 129 -33.46 -19.63 -3.85
CA ALA A 129 -34.76 -19.85 -4.50
C ALA A 129 -35.46 -21.16 -4.05
N ASP A 130 -34.71 -22.12 -3.51
CA ASP A 130 -35.21 -23.36 -2.92
C ASP A 130 -35.68 -23.21 -1.46
N GLY A 131 -35.63 -21.99 -0.90
CA GLY A 131 -36.02 -21.67 0.47
C GLY A 131 -34.93 -21.91 1.51
N THR A 132 -33.73 -22.34 1.12
CA THR A 132 -32.60 -22.52 2.05
C THR A 132 -31.90 -21.18 2.36
N ILE A 133 -31.33 -21.05 3.57
CA ILE A 133 -30.55 -19.88 3.98
C ILE A 133 -29.06 -20.21 3.85
N ASP A 134 -28.37 -19.51 2.95
CA ASP A 134 -26.91 -19.57 2.80
C ASP A 134 -26.24 -18.44 3.59
N TRP A 135 -25.41 -18.82 4.57
CA TRP A 135 -24.62 -17.87 5.35
C TRP A 135 -23.29 -17.61 4.63
N GLN A 136 -23.19 -16.45 4.00
CA GLN A 136 -22.02 -16.08 3.22
C GLN A 136 -21.10 -15.16 4.01
N LYS A 137 -19.87 -15.61 4.24
CA LYS A 137 -18.83 -14.85 4.95
C LYS A 137 -17.54 -14.77 4.13
N GLY A 138 -16.89 -13.61 4.10
CA GLY A 138 -15.61 -13.43 3.41
C GLY A 138 -15.31 -11.98 3.06
N PHE A 139 -14.95 -11.72 1.81
CA PHE A 139 -14.49 -10.41 1.32
C PHE A 139 -15.23 -10.03 0.03
N VAL A 140 -15.58 -8.76 -0.12
CA VAL A 140 -16.25 -8.23 -1.32
C VAL A 140 -15.53 -6.99 -1.84
N TYR A 141 -15.51 -6.84 -3.15
CA TYR A 141 -15.09 -5.63 -3.84
C TYR A 141 -16.32 -4.99 -4.47
N ARG A 142 -16.47 -3.67 -4.27
CA ARG A 142 -17.56 -2.88 -4.83
C ARG A 142 -17.04 -1.82 -5.79
N GLU A 143 -17.78 -1.58 -6.86
CA GLU A 143 -17.60 -0.42 -7.74
C GLU A 143 -18.94 0.30 -7.86
N ASP A 144 -18.97 1.61 -7.65
CA ASP A 144 -20.20 2.43 -7.67
C ASP A 144 -21.32 1.87 -6.75
N GLY A 145 -20.93 1.29 -5.61
CA GLY A 145 -21.83 0.66 -4.64
C GLY A 145 -22.30 -0.76 -4.99
N GLN A 146 -21.93 -1.28 -6.16
CA GLN A 146 -22.36 -2.60 -6.65
C GLN A 146 -21.28 -3.67 -6.44
N GLU A 147 -21.69 -4.87 -6.04
CA GLU A 147 -20.77 -6.02 -5.84
C GLU A 147 -20.23 -6.50 -7.19
N VAL A 148 -18.91 -6.46 -7.38
CA VAL A 148 -18.25 -6.89 -8.63
C VAL A 148 -17.50 -8.21 -8.45
N PHE A 149 -16.94 -8.45 -7.28
CA PHE A 149 -16.18 -9.67 -6.96
C PHE A 149 -16.30 -10.02 -5.48
N LYS A 150 -16.48 -11.30 -5.16
CA LYS A 150 -16.55 -11.84 -3.80
C LYS A 150 -15.64 -13.04 -3.64
N ILE A 151 -15.04 -13.14 -2.47
CA ILE A 151 -14.31 -14.29 -1.98
C ILE A 151 -15.06 -14.76 -0.74
N LEU A 152 -15.71 -15.91 -0.80
CA LEU A 152 -16.46 -16.48 0.31
C LEU A 152 -15.74 -17.71 0.86
N VAL A 153 -15.78 -17.87 2.17
CA VAL A 153 -15.17 -18.99 2.88
C VAL A 153 -16.27 -19.76 3.61
N ASP A 154 -16.58 -20.95 3.10
CA ASP A 154 -17.60 -21.82 3.68
C ASP A 154 -16.94 -22.79 4.66
N ASP A 155 -16.40 -22.23 5.74
CA ASP A 155 -15.73 -22.97 6.80
C ASP A 155 -15.88 -22.23 8.14
N GLU A 156 -15.19 -22.73 9.17
CA GLU A 156 -15.10 -22.09 10.48
C GLU A 156 -14.65 -20.63 10.38
N SER A 157 -15.33 -19.74 11.13
CA SER A 157 -15.06 -18.30 11.08
C SER A 157 -13.62 -17.93 11.47
N SER A 158 -12.94 -18.76 12.26
CA SER A 158 -11.52 -18.60 12.61
C SER A 158 -10.59 -18.70 11.39
N LYS A 159 -10.98 -19.45 10.36
CA LYS A 159 -10.19 -19.63 9.13
C LYS A 159 -10.32 -18.45 8.17
N ILE A 160 -11.40 -17.67 8.26
CA ILE A 160 -11.57 -16.43 7.49
C ILE A 160 -10.42 -15.47 7.82
N GLY A 161 -10.09 -15.32 9.11
CA GLY A 161 -8.95 -14.52 9.55
C GLY A 161 -7.61 -15.01 8.98
N LYS A 162 -7.41 -16.34 8.88
CA LYS A 162 -6.19 -16.90 8.28
C LYS A 162 -6.10 -16.63 6.78
N LEU A 163 -7.22 -16.65 6.07
CA LEU A 163 -7.26 -16.29 4.65
C LEU A 163 -7.03 -14.77 4.49
N LYS A 164 -7.58 -13.95 5.39
CA LYS A 164 -7.32 -12.51 5.45
C LYS A 164 -5.82 -12.23 5.61
N ASP A 165 -5.17 -12.89 6.57
CA ASP A 165 -3.74 -12.76 6.82
C ASP A 165 -2.91 -13.20 5.60
N TYR A 166 -3.35 -14.26 4.92
CA TYR A 166 -2.70 -14.74 3.70
C TYR A 166 -2.79 -13.74 2.55
N LEU A 167 -3.98 -13.20 2.30
CA LEU A 167 -4.26 -12.31 1.18
C LEU A 167 -3.76 -10.88 1.45
N PHE A 168 -3.94 -10.38 2.66
CA PHE A 168 -3.82 -8.95 3.00
C PHE A 168 -2.78 -8.65 4.09
N GLY A 169 -2.47 -9.61 4.96
CA GLY A 169 -1.41 -9.50 5.97
C GLY A 169 -1.84 -8.87 7.29
N LYS A 170 -1.63 -9.59 8.41
CA LYS A 170 -2.08 -9.20 9.76
C LYS A 170 -1.61 -7.81 10.23
N LYS A 171 -0.32 -7.51 10.06
CA LYS A 171 0.28 -6.23 10.49
C LYS A 171 -0.19 -5.03 9.66
N TYR A 172 -0.57 -5.27 8.41
CA TYR A 172 -1.04 -4.21 7.52
C TYR A 172 -2.42 -3.70 7.96
N ASP A 173 -3.35 -4.62 8.22
CA ASP A 173 -4.70 -4.28 8.67
C ASP A 173 -4.71 -3.59 10.04
N GLU A 174 -3.81 -3.99 10.95
CA GLU A 174 -3.63 -3.34 12.26
C GLU A 174 -3.23 -1.86 12.08
N ILE A 175 -2.27 -1.55 11.19
CA ILE A 175 -1.85 -0.18 10.91
C ILE A 175 -2.97 0.62 10.23
N LYS A 176 -3.69 0.03 9.26
CA LYS A 176 -4.85 0.67 8.63
C LYS A 176 -5.96 0.97 9.65
N GLY A 177 -6.12 0.10 10.65
CA GLY A 177 -7.02 0.34 11.79
C GLY A 177 -6.64 1.59 12.59
N ILE A 178 -5.35 1.82 12.85
CA ILE A 178 -4.85 3.04 13.51
C ILE A 178 -5.23 4.27 12.68
N PHE A 179 -5.02 4.25 11.37
CA PHE A 179 -5.34 5.38 10.48
C PHE A 179 -6.83 5.67 10.37
N LYS A 180 -7.68 4.63 10.41
CA LYS A 180 -9.13 4.78 10.37
C LYS A 180 -9.69 5.38 11.66
N ASN A 181 -9.11 5.01 12.80
CA ASN A 181 -9.61 5.43 14.11
C ASN A 181 -9.08 6.80 14.55
N ASN A 182 -8.02 7.31 13.91
CA ASN A 182 -7.38 8.56 14.27
C ASN A 182 -7.34 9.53 13.07
N SER A 183 -7.89 10.72 13.26
CA SER A 183 -7.77 11.81 12.29
C SER A 183 -6.38 12.43 12.30
N VAL A 184 -5.77 12.54 13.49
CA VAL A 184 -4.42 13.08 13.74
C VAL A 184 -3.70 12.16 14.73
N LEU A 185 -2.40 11.97 14.52
CA LEU A 185 -1.50 11.20 15.39
C LEU A 185 -0.44 12.13 15.98
N THR A 186 -0.05 11.86 17.22
CA THR A 186 1.10 12.53 17.86
C THR A 186 2.42 12.07 17.24
N PRO A 187 3.52 12.83 17.38
CA PRO A 187 4.81 12.39 16.82
C PRO A 187 5.31 11.05 17.39
N ASP A 188 5.05 10.75 18.66
CA ASP A 188 5.40 9.45 19.26
C ASP A 188 4.57 8.30 18.66
N GLU A 189 3.27 8.50 18.42
CA GLU A 189 2.44 7.52 17.71
C GLU A 189 2.90 7.34 16.27
N ILE A 190 3.24 8.43 15.58
CA ILE A 190 3.81 8.40 14.23
C ILE A 190 5.09 7.58 14.22
N LYS A 191 6.00 7.80 15.18
CA LYS A 191 7.24 7.02 15.32
C LYS A 191 6.95 5.52 15.44
N ASN A 192 6.04 5.15 16.34
CA ASN A 192 5.65 3.76 16.55
C ASN A 192 5.02 3.13 15.30
N VAL A 193 4.17 3.87 14.58
CA VAL A 193 3.57 3.39 13.33
C VAL A 193 4.63 3.21 12.25
N ARG A 194 5.59 4.13 12.13
CA ARG A 194 6.70 4.00 11.16
C ARG A 194 7.55 2.76 11.43
N GLU A 195 7.86 2.47 12.68
CA GLU A 195 8.56 1.24 13.06
C GLU A 195 7.75 0.00 12.66
N GLN A 196 6.42 0.03 12.80
CA GLN A 196 5.53 -1.04 12.35
C GLN A 196 5.48 -1.19 10.84
N ILE A 197 5.42 -0.08 10.09
CA ILE A 197 5.50 -0.08 8.63
C ILE A 197 6.84 -0.70 8.19
N GLU A 198 7.94 -0.35 8.85
CA GLU A 198 9.27 -0.84 8.47
C GLU A 198 9.44 -2.35 8.68
N MET A 199 8.71 -2.93 9.64
CA MET A 199 8.63 -4.37 9.86
C MET A 199 7.85 -5.15 8.79
N LEU A 200 7.12 -4.47 7.89
CA LEU A 200 6.45 -5.15 6.78
C LEU A 200 7.48 -5.67 5.77
N LYS A 201 7.20 -6.83 5.18
CA LYS A 201 8.05 -7.38 4.11
C LYS A 201 7.64 -6.88 2.72
N ASP A 202 6.41 -6.42 2.60
CA ASP A 202 5.80 -6.00 1.35
C ASP A 202 6.08 -4.51 1.14
N ASN A 203 6.90 -4.21 0.13
CA ASN A 203 7.30 -2.83 -0.17
C ASN A 203 6.12 -1.97 -0.61
N GLU A 204 5.10 -2.54 -1.24
CA GLU A 204 3.98 -1.76 -1.79
C GLU A 204 2.99 -1.39 -0.69
N GLN A 205 2.80 -2.30 0.27
CA GLN A 205 2.14 -1.96 1.54
C GLN A 205 2.88 -0.86 2.28
N LYS A 206 4.23 -0.91 2.34
CA LYS A 206 5.00 0.19 2.94
C LYS A 206 4.72 1.52 2.25
N LYS A 207 4.77 1.54 0.91
CA LYS A 207 4.50 2.75 0.12
C LYS A 207 3.10 3.30 0.38
N GLU A 208 2.09 2.44 0.37
CA GLU A 208 0.71 2.83 0.63
C GLU A 208 0.57 3.44 2.02
N LEU A 209 1.08 2.77 3.06
CA LEU A 209 0.98 3.22 4.44
C LEU A 209 1.77 4.51 4.70
N TYR A 210 2.96 4.65 4.13
CA TYR A 210 3.74 5.88 4.27
C TYR A 210 3.05 7.08 3.63
N LEU A 211 2.36 6.88 2.50
CA LEU A 211 1.57 7.92 1.85
C LEU A 211 0.35 8.31 2.69
N GLU A 212 -0.39 7.35 3.25
CA GLU A 212 -1.54 7.61 4.10
C GLU A 212 -1.14 8.27 5.44
N LEU A 213 -0.01 7.87 6.03
CA LEU A 213 0.54 8.46 7.24
C LEU A 213 0.83 9.97 7.09
N GLN A 214 1.12 10.46 5.88
CA GLN A 214 1.38 11.89 5.66
C GLN A 214 0.20 12.76 6.11
N GLU A 215 -1.03 12.26 5.97
CA GLU A 215 -2.27 12.98 6.30
C GLU A 215 -2.58 12.99 7.79
N LYS A 216 -1.84 12.22 8.60
CA LYS A 216 -2.09 12.03 10.03
C LYS A 216 -1.24 12.93 10.92
N VAL A 217 -0.42 13.79 10.33
CA VAL A 217 0.49 14.67 11.08
C VAL A 217 -0.26 15.89 11.60
N PRO A 218 0.05 16.37 12.82
CA PRO A 218 -0.54 17.58 13.36
C PRO A 218 -0.36 18.78 12.42
N TYR A 219 -1.41 19.56 12.24
CA TYR A 219 -1.35 20.78 11.45
C TYR A 219 -0.83 21.93 12.29
N HIS A 220 0.18 22.63 11.78
CA HIS A 220 0.70 23.85 12.38
C HIS A 220 0.36 25.07 11.54
N ASN A 221 0.06 26.18 12.21
CA ASN A 221 -0.27 27.46 11.59
C ASN A 221 0.79 28.49 11.99
N GLN A 222 1.54 28.98 11.00
CA GLN A 222 2.61 29.98 11.20
C GLN A 222 2.15 31.28 11.89
N ARG A 223 0.85 31.58 11.90
CA ARG A 223 0.28 32.77 12.56
C ARG A 223 -0.17 32.54 14.00
N ASN A 224 -0.14 31.29 14.46
CA ASN A 224 -0.58 30.90 15.79
C ASN A 224 0.61 30.57 16.71
N ASN A 225 1.76 31.23 16.53
CA ASN A 225 2.94 31.05 17.38
C ASN A 225 3.16 32.21 18.35
N ASP A 226 4.05 31.98 19.32
CA ASP A 226 4.31 32.91 20.43
C ASP A 226 5.36 33.99 20.08
N GLN A 227 5.78 34.08 18.81
CA GLN A 227 6.67 35.13 18.34
C GLN A 227 5.94 36.46 18.11
N GLU A 228 6.71 37.54 18.01
CA GLU A 228 6.19 38.81 17.48
C GLU A 228 5.58 38.61 16.09
N GLN A 229 4.42 39.23 15.84
CA GLN A 229 3.62 39.04 14.62
C GLN A 229 4.42 39.20 13.31
N TYR A 230 5.41 40.11 13.29
CA TYR A 230 6.31 40.31 12.14
C TYR A 230 7.18 39.08 11.84
N ILE A 231 7.57 38.34 12.87
CA ILE A 231 8.30 37.07 12.77
C ILE A 231 7.33 35.97 12.36
N SER A 232 6.18 35.84 13.03
CA SER A 232 5.14 34.84 12.76
C SER A 232 4.71 34.81 11.28
N ASP A 233 4.50 35.99 10.67
CA ASP A 233 4.17 36.11 9.24
C ASP A 233 5.29 35.65 8.28
N ARG A 234 6.48 35.30 8.81
CA ARG A 234 7.68 34.88 8.10
C ARG A 234 8.25 33.54 8.59
N MET A 235 7.43 32.73 9.27
CA MET A 235 7.80 31.42 9.84
C MET A 235 7.39 30.22 8.97
N CYS A 236 6.90 30.44 7.73
CA CYS A 236 6.52 29.35 6.81
C CYS A 236 7.59 28.26 6.66
N ASN A 237 8.87 28.64 6.78
CA ASN A 237 10.01 27.73 6.78
C ASN A 237 10.00 26.78 7.97
N LEU A 238 10.03 27.32 9.20
CA LEU A 238 10.16 26.54 10.42
C LEU A 238 8.86 25.84 10.80
N THR A 239 7.70 26.43 10.51
CA THR A 239 6.39 25.74 10.64
C THR A 239 6.31 24.54 9.70
N SER A 240 6.76 24.67 8.44
CA SER A 240 6.79 23.52 7.52
C SER A 240 7.84 22.47 7.93
N GLU A 241 8.98 22.91 8.46
CA GLU A 241 10.04 22.04 8.96
C GLU A 241 9.60 21.25 10.20
N ALA A 242 8.89 21.89 11.13
CA ALA A 242 8.28 21.25 12.29
C ALA A 242 7.33 20.11 11.87
N MET A 243 6.38 20.37 10.97
CA MET A 243 5.50 19.33 10.43
C MET A 243 6.28 18.20 9.73
N CYS A 244 7.41 18.51 9.07
CA CYS A 244 8.27 17.48 8.48
C CYS A 244 8.94 16.61 9.55
N LEU A 245 9.42 17.21 10.64
CA LEU A 245 10.08 16.50 11.75
C LEU A 245 9.07 15.65 12.53
N GLU A 246 7.86 16.15 12.77
CA GLU A 246 6.80 15.39 13.42
C GLU A 246 6.36 14.18 12.60
N TYR A 247 6.30 14.31 11.26
CA TYR A 247 6.09 13.16 10.36
C TYR A 247 7.20 12.09 10.50
N LEU A 248 8.42 12.49 10.82
CA LEU A 248 9.53 11.57 11.09
C LEU A 248 9.48 10.98 12.50
N GLY A 249 8.49 11.36 13.31
CA GLY A 249 8.34 10.94 14.69
C GLY A 249 9.26 11.66 15.67
N ILE A 250 9.69 12.88 15.31
CA ILE A 250 10.52 13.74 16.17
C ILE A 250 9.58 14.74 16.85
N SER A 251 9.47 14.63 18.17
CA SER A 251 8.70 15.56 19.01
C SER A 251 9.51 16.82 19.33
N CYS A 252 8.82 17.92 19.62
CA CYS A 252 9.43 19.07 20.27
C CYS A 252 10.04 18.63 21.61
N PRO A 253 11.33 18.87 21.89
CA PRO A 253 11.95 18.49 23.16
C PRO A 253 11.38 19.23 24.38
N THR A 254 10.67 20.33 24.14
CA THR A 254 10.18 21.25 25.15
C THR A 254 8.65 21.28 25.10
N ALA A 255 7.98 20.76 26.12
CA ALA A 255 6.53 20.54 26.12
C ALA A 255 5.70 21.85 26.22
N ASP A 256 6.32 22.93 26.68
CA ASP A 256 5.72 24.26 26.85
C ASP A 256 6.02 25.22 25.68
N MET A 257 6.60 24.72 24.58
CA MET A 257 6.94 25.52 23.42
C MET A 257 6.43 24.88 22.13
N GLN A 258 5.89 25.70 21.23
CA GLN A 258 5.59 25.24 19.89
C GLN A 258 6.86 24.83 19.16
N PHE A 259 6.75 23.82 18.29
CA PHE A 259 7.94 23.22 17.74
C PHE A 259 8.70 24.20 16.83
N GLU A 260 8.01 24.98 16.00
CA GLU A 260 8.67 26.00 15.17
C GLU A 260 9.42 27.07 15.98
N ASP A 261 8.93 27.40 17.17
CA ASP A 261 9.58 28.36 18.08
C ASP A 261 10.85 27.76 18.67
N TYR A 262 10.78 26.49 19.06
CA TYR A 262 11.96 25.73 19.47
C TYR A 262 12.99 25.65 18.34
N LEU A 263 12.58 25.43 17.09
CA LEU A 263 13.49 25.42 15.95
C LEU A 263 14.18 26.77 15.73
N GLU A 264 13.45 27.88 15.89
CA GLU A 264 14.03 29.23 15.78
C GLU A 264 15.01 29.52 16.91
N GLN A 265 14.68 29.11 18.14
CA GLN A 265 15.56 29.24 19.29
C GLN A 265 16.84 28.42 19.10
N LEU A 266 16.71 27.15 18.72
CA LEU A 266 17.83 26.25 18.42
C LEU A 266 18.76 26.85 17.36
N ARG A 267 18.20 27.43 16.29
CA ARG A 267 18.95 28.10 15.23
C ARG A 267 19.75 29.29 15.75
N LYS A 268 19.14 30.14 16.59
CA LYS A 268 19.77 31.32 17.20
C LYS A 268 20.90 30.90 18.14
N ASP A 269 20.63 29.98 19.05
CA ASP A 269 21.58 29.54 20.08
C ASP A 269 22.83 28.89 19.48
N ASN A 270 22.67 28.19 18.35
CA ASN A 270 23.79 27.55 17.65
C ASN A 270 24.38 28.39 16.50
N ASN A 271 23.93 29.64 16.33
CA ASN A 271 24.39 30.55 15.28
C ASN A 271 24.40 29.93 13.86
N TYR A 272 23.30 29.26 13.49
CA TYR A 272 23.22 28.53 12.21
C TYR A 272 23.00 29.42 10.97
N GLY A 273 22.96 30.74 11.14
CA GLY A 273 22.70 31.72 10.08
C GLY A 273 21.21 31.99 9.89
N ASP A 274 20.86 32.73 8.84
CA ASP A 274 19.49 33.20 8.59
C ASP A 274 18.51 32.03 8.28
N ARG A 275 17.35 32.04 8.96
CA ARG A 275 16.28 31.03 8.80
C ARG A 275 15.76 30.89 7.37
N THR A 276 15.88 31.93 6.55
CA THR A 276 15.47 31.92 5.14
C THR A 276 16.40 31.06 4.29
N THR A 277 17.63 30.81 4.76
CA THR A 277 18.60 29.99 4.03
C THR A 277 18.33 28.49 4.21
N GLN A 278 18.53 27.75 3.13
CA GLN A 278 18.44 26.28 3.14
C GLN A 278 19.48 25.65 4.07
N ALA A 279 20.68 26.24 4.15
CA ALA A 279 21.77 25.74 4.98
C ALA A 279 21.43 25.80 6.48
N ALA A 280 20.77 26.86 6.95
CA ALA A 280 20.33 26.96 8.34
C ALA A 280 19.35 25.84 8.70
N ARG A 281 18.34 25.62 7.85
CA ARG A 281 17.35 24.53 8.02
C ARG A 281 18.00 23.15 8.04
N GLN A 282 18.89 22.88 7.09
CA GLN A 282 19.64 21.62 7.09
C GLN A 282 20.38 21.36 8.41
N LYS A 283 20.99 22.39 9.02
CA LYS A 283 21.69 22.26 10.31
C LYS A 283 20.70 21.99 11.45
N VAL A 284 19.55 22.66 11.46
CA VAL A 284 18.47 22.44 12.43
C VAL A 284 17.95 20.99 12.34
N ALA A 285 17.56 20.53 11.16
CA ALA A 285 17.08 19.15 10.97
C ALA A 285 18.12 18.09 11.40
N LYS A 286 19.39 18.28 11.02
CA LYS A 286 20.48 17.36 11.42
C LYS A 286 20.75 17.36 12.92
N HIS A 287 20.62 18.51 13.58
CA HIS A 287 20.76 18.61 15.04
C HIS A 287 19.76 17.71 15.76
N LEU A 288 18.55 17.57 15.20
CA LEU A 288 17.49 16.71 15.71
C LEU A 288 17.56 15.26 15.19
N GLY A 289 18.66 14.88 14.54
CA GLY A 289 18.90 13.51 14.06
C GLY A 289 18.24 13.18 12.72
N ALA A 290 17.65 14.14 12.01
CA ALA A 290 17.07 13.91 10.70
C ALA A 290 18.13 13.93 9.58
N CYS A 291 18.03 12.98 8.66
CA CYS A 291 18.80 13.01 7.42
C CYS A 291 18.20 14.05 6.46
N TYR A 292 19.08 14.74 5.70
CA TYR A 292 18.69 15.81 4.79
C TYR A 292 19.23 15.58 3.39
N ASP A 293 18.37 15.72 2.38
CA ASP A 293 18.68 15.69 0.95
C ASP A 293 17.99 16.87 0.25
N LYS A 294 18.52 17.31 -0.89
CA LYS A 294 17.95 18.41 -1.66
C LYS A 294 17.98 18.19 -3.16
N LYS A 295 16.99 18.77 -3.83
CA LYS A 295 16.96 18.91 -5.29
C LYS A 295 16.46 20.30 -5.65
N ASP A 296 17.27 21.01 -6.42
CA ASP A 296 16.94 22.34 -6.90
C ASP A 296 16.40 22.24 -8.34
N TYR A 297 15.37 23.03 -8.62
CA TYR A 297 14.68 23.14 -9.90
C TYR A 297 14.70 24.61 -10.32
N GLY A 298 15.05 24.89 -11.57
CA GLY A 298 15.30 26.26 -12.05
C GLY A 298 14.28 26.75 -13.08
N GLY A 299 13.37 25.88 -13.53
CA GLY A 299 12.37 26.18 -14.53
C GLY A 299 11.06 26.68 -13.94
N LYS A 300 10.07 26.87 -14.82
CA LYS A 300 8.68 27.12 -14.39
C LYS A 300 8.05 25.80 -13.95
N PHE A 301 7.14 25.89 -12.98
CA PHE A 301 6.38 24.73 -12.51
C PHE A 301 5.68 23.96 -13.66
N SER A 302 5.14 24.67 -14.67
CA SER A 302 4.50 24.05 -15.84
C SER A 302 5.43 23.08 -16.59
N ASP A 303 6.71 23.40 -16.63
CA ASP A 303 7.70 22.71 -17.47
C ASP A 303 8.36 21.57 -16.68
N GLU A 304 8.36 21.66 -15.35
CA GLU A 304 9.04 20.73 -14.45
C GLU A 304 8.06 19.86 -13.65
N LYS A 305 6.75 20.05 -13.79
CA LYS A 305 5.72 19.34 -13.03
C LYS A 305 5.93 17.83 -12.95
N GLU A 306 6.16 17.17 -14.08
CA GLU A 306 6.35 15.71 -14.10
C GLU A 306 7.69 15.31 -13.47
N LYS A 307 8.77 16.06 -13.72
CA LYS A 307 10.08 15.83 -13.05
C LYS A 307 10.01 16.04 -11.53
N LEU A 308 9.16 16.96 -11.08
CA LEU A 308 8.90 17.22 -9.67
C LEU A 308 8.14 16.04 -9.05
N LYS A 309 7.07 15.56 -9.71
CA LYS A 309 6.33 14.38 -9.26
C LYS A 309 7.22 13.14 -9.20
N ASP A 310 8.02 12.89 -10.23
CA ASP A 310 8.93 11.75 -10.30
C ASP A 310 10.01 11.77 -9.20
N PHE A 311 10.33 12.96 -8.68
CA PHE A 311 11.22 13.09 -7.53
C PHE A 311 10.48 12.96 -6.19
N ILE A 312 9.35 13.66 -6.04
CA ILE A 312 8.61 13.74 -4.77
C ILE A 312 7.92 12.43 -4.43
N LEU A 313 7.22 11.82 -5.38
CA LEU A 313 6.38 10.64 -5.11
C LEU A 313 7.20 9.47 -4.55
N PRO A 314 8.36 9.08 -5.13
CA PRO A 314 9.18 8.02 -4.55
C PRO A 314 9.70 8.35 -3.15
N LYS A 315 9.98 9.62 -2.85
CA LYS A 315 10.42 10.07 -1.52
C LYS A 315 9.30 9.97 -0.48
N LEU A 316 8.08 10.38 -0.84
CA LEU A 316 6.92 10.23 0.04
C LEU A 316 6.61 8.75 0.29
N GLN A 317 6.69 7.93 -0.77
CA GLN A 317 6.50 6.48 -0.73
C GLN A 317 7.58 5.74 0.08
N SER A 318 8.79 6.30 0.20
CA SER A 318 9.85 5.74 1.06
C SER A 318 9.77 6.22 2.51
N GLY A 319 8.72 6.98 2.88
CA GLY A 319 8.55 7.50 4.23
C GLY A 319 9.40 8.72 4.54
N CYS A 320 9.87 9.48 3.54
CA CYS A 320 10.49 10.79 3.76
C CYS A 320 9.42 11.88 3.93
N ALA A 321 9.75 12.90 4.73
CA ALA A 321 9.03 14.18 4.68
C ALA A 321 9.59 15.01 3.53
N VAL A 322 8.72 15.69 2.77
CA VAL A 322 9.12 16.59 1.69
C VAL A 322 8.62 17.98 1.98
N MET A 323 9.54 18.95 1.96
CA MET A 323 9.23 20.36 2.00
C MET A 323 9.54 20.99 0.64
N LEU A 324 8.60 21.77 0.10
CA LEU A 324 8.70 22.43 -1.18
C LEU A 324 8.79 23.94 -0.98
N SER A 325 9.78 24.57 -1.61
CA SER A 325 9.86 26.02 -1.74
C SER A 325 9.20 26.45 -3.04
N ILE A 326 8.22 27.35 -2.94
CA ILE A 326 7.44 27.85 -4.07
C ILE A 326 7.67 29.37 -4.16
N TRP A 327 7.86 29.88 -5.37
CA TRP A 327 7.94 31.31 -5.64
C TRP A 327 6.71 31.79 -6.42
N PRO A 328 5.59 32.10 -5.74
CA PRO A 328 4.53 32.89 -6.36
C PRO A 328 5.06 34.30 -6.68
N ALA A 329 4.40 34.97 -7.63
CA ALA A 329 4.86 36.19 -8.34
C ALA A 329 5.34 37.38 -7.48
N CYS A 330 5.26 37.33 -6.15
CA CYS A 330 5.67 38.41 -5.26
C CYS A 330 6.50 38.02 -4.02
N LYS A 331 6.46 36.77 -3.51
CA LYS A 331 7.26 36.31 -2.35
C LYS A 331 7.44 34.79 -2.33
N GLY A 332 8.62 34.29 -1.93
CA GLY A 332 8.82 32.86 -1.68
C GLY A 332 8.02 32.34 -0.47
N HIS A 333 7.54 31.11 -0.55
CA HIS A 333 6.81 30.42 0.51
C HIS A 333 7.25 28.95 0.59
N LEU A 334 7.30 28.38 1.80
CA LEU A 334 7.62 26.97 2.01
C LEU A 334 6.39 26.24 2.55
N VAL A 335 6.16 25.03 2.03
CA VAL A 335 5.07 24.15 2.43
C VAL A 335 5.58 22.73 2.59
N ARG A 336 5.00 21.96 3.52
CA ARG A 336 5.13 20.50 3.53
C ARG A 336 4.21 19.89 2.46
N VAL A 337 4.70 18.88 1.76
CA VAL A 337 3.93 18.13 0.76
C VAL A 337 3.33 16.88 1.40
N GLN A 338 2.06 16.63 1.10
CA GLN A 338 1.33 15.41 1.45
C GLN A 338 0.70 14.80 0.18
N LYS A 339 0.15 13.58 0.30
CA LYS A 339 -0.39 12.76 -0.80
C LYS A 339 -1.48 13.47 -1.60
#